data_AF-A0A4Z0L316-F1
#
_entry.id   AF-A0A4Z0L316-F1
#
_cell.length_a   1.000
_cell.length_b   1.000
_cell.length_c   1.000
_cell.angle_alpha   90.00
_cell.angle_beta   90.00
_cell.angle_gamma   90.00
#
_symmetry.space_group_name_H-M   'P 1'
#
loop_
_entity.id
_entity.type
_entity.pdbx_description
1 polymer ?
#
loop_
_entity_poly.entity_id
_entity_poly.type
_entity_poly.pdbx_seq_one_letter_code
_entity_poly.pdbx_strand_id
1 'polypeptide(L)'
;LHDGNHFPGVSKTADYKIRAQKLFDELDAFFTELEKSGRKVMVVVVPEHGGALKGDRMQISGLRDIPSPSITNVPAGVKFFGMKAPHEGAPIDINQPSSYLAISELVVRAVDGKLFTEDSVNWNKLTSNLPQTAPVSENANAVVIQYQGKPYVRLNGGDWVPYPQ
;
A
#
# COMPACT_ATOMS: atom_id res chain seq x y z
N LEU A 1 8.15 6.42 8.38
CA LEU A 1 9.10 6.91 7.36
C LEU A 1 8.84 8.38 6.97
N HIS A 2 8.28 9.17 7.90
CA HIS A 2 7.94 10.56 7.65
C HIS A 2 9.20 11.41 7.42
N ASP A 3 9.08 12.40 6.53
CA ASP A 3 10.15 13.37 6.27
C ASP A 3 10.36 14.30 7.47
N GLY A 4 11.52 14.94 7.58
CA GLY A 4 11.85 15.81 8.72
C GLY A 4 12.09 15.08 10.04
N ASN A 5 12.02 13.74 10.08
CA ASN A 5 12.47 12.97 11.25
C ASN A 5 14.00 13.04 11.39
N HIS A 6 14.48 13.22 12.61
CA HIS A 6 15.90 13.33 12.97
C HIS A 6 16.32 12.19 13.89
N PHE A 7 17.60 11.77 13.82
CA PHE A 7 18.15 10.88 14.85
C PHE A 7 18.47 11.70 16.12
N PRO A 8 18.32 11.12 17.32
CA PRO A 8 18.69 11.82 18.56
C PRO A 8 20.12 12.37 18.49
N GLY A 9 20.29 13.65 18.80
CA GLY A 9 21.60 14.32 18.76
C GLY A 9 22.11 14.67 17.36
N VAL A 10 21.34 14.41 16.29
CA VAL A 10 21.72 14.71 14.90
C VAL A 10 20.78 15.78 14.33
N SER A 11 21.33 16.93 13.96
CA SER A 11 20.57 18.05 13.37
C SER A 11 20.19 17.83 11.90
N LYS A 12 20.85 16.90 11.21
CA LYS A 12 20.52 16.52 9.84
C LYS A 12 19.33 15.55 9.82
N THR A 13 18.39 15.77 8.90
CA THR A 13 17.29 14.83 8.66
C THR A 13 17.82 13.43 8.39
N ALA A 14 17.23 12.44 9.03
CA ALA A 14 17.62 11.06 8.86
C ALA A 14 17.32 10.60 7.42
N ASP A 15 18.20 9.76 6.87
CA ASP A 15 18.08 9.30 5.50
C ASP A 15 16.88 8.35 5.33
N TYR A 16 16.11 8.51 4.24
CA TYR A 16 14.95 7.67 4.00
C TYR A 16 15.33 6.20 3.81
N LYS A 17 16.35 5.91 3.00
CA LYS A 17 16.75 4.53 2.67
C LYS A 17 17.17 3.78 3.92
N ILE A 18 17.97 4.40 4.78
CA ILE A 18 18.40 3.78 6.05
C ILE A 18 17.19 3.49 6.96
N ARG A 19 16.27 4.44 7.12
CA ARG A 19 15.07 4.23 7.94
C ARG A 19 14.12 3.20 7.35
N ALA A 20 13.97 3.16 6.04
CA ALA A 20 13.13 2.20 5.33
C ALA A 20 13.69 0.79 5.45
N GLN A 21 15.00 0.63 5.26
CA GLN A 21 15.68 -0.65 5.47
C GLN A 21 15.44 -1.16 6.89
N LYS A 22 15.68 -0.31 7.90
CA LYS A 22 15.45 -0.67 9.30
C LYS A 22 13.99 -1.11 9.55
N LEU A 23 13.01 -0.37 9.03
CA LEU A 23 11.60 -0.75 9.17
C LEU A 23 11.30 -2.11 8.53
N PHE A 24 11.85 -2.37 7.34
CA PHE A 24 11.61 -3.63 6.65
C PHE A 24 12.31 -4.80 7.34
N ASP A 25 13.52 -4.60 7.86
CA ASP A 25 14.23 -5.60 8.67
C ASP A 25 13.44 -5.93 9.95
N GLU A 26 12.91 -4.90 10.64
CA GLU A 26 12.10 -5.07 11.84
C GLU A 26 10.74 -5.74 11.54
N LEU A 27 10.12 -5.43 10.40
CA LEU A 27 8.88 -6.06 9.96
C LEU A 27 9.09 -7.54 9.60
N ASP A 28 10.20 -7.87 8.95
CA ASP A 28 10.56 -9.25 8.61
C ASP A 28 10.90 -10.07 9.86
N ALA A 29 11.63 -9.47 10.81
CA ALA A 29 11.88 -10.07 12.12
C ALA A 29 10.56 -10.31 12.87
N PHE A 30 9.63 -9.35 12.86
CA PHE A 30 8.31 -9.51 13.44
C PHE A 30 7.53 -10.66 12.78
N PHE A 31 7.56 -10.77 11.44
CA PHE A 31 6.92 -11.87 10.72
C PHE A 31 7.54 -13.22 11.06
N THR A 32 8.85 -13.28 11.25
CA THR A 32 9.54 -14.48 11.71
C THR A 32 9.08 -14.91 13.10
N GLU A 33 8.94 -13.97 14.04
CA GLU A 33 8.41 -14.26 15.38
C GLU A 33 6.93 -14.65 15.35
N LEU A 34 6.14 -14.06 14.45
CA LEU A 34 4.74 -14.40 14.27
C LEU A 34 4.58 -15.84 13.76
N GLU A 35 5.42 -16.27 12.83
CA GLU A 35 5.48 -17.65 12.35
C GLU A 35 5.83 -18.63 13.47
N LYS A 36 6.90 -18.34 14.24
CA LYS A 36 7.32 -19.17 15.39
C LYS A 36 6.24 -19.28 16.46
N SER A 37 5.41 -18.25 16.62
CA SER A 37 4.34 -18.25 17.62
C SER A 37 3.26 -19.29 17.36
N GLY A 38 3.13 -19.79 16.13
CA GLY A 38 2.04 -20.69 15.71
C GLY A 38 0.65 -20.05 15.77
N ARG A 39 0.56 -18.72 15.98
CA ARG A 39 -0.71 -18.01 16.03
C ARG A 39 -1.31 -17.86 14.64
N LYS A 40 -2.63 -18.01 14.56
CA LYS A 40 -3.44 -17.78 13.36
C LYS A 40 -3.67 -16.28 13.19
N VAL A 41 -2.94 -15.64 12.28
CA VAL A 41 -2.98 -14.18 12.11
C VAL A 41 -3.05 -13.82 10.64
N MET A 42 -3.96 -12.91 10.29
CA MET A 42 -3.95 -12.21 9.01
C MET A 42 -3.34 -10.83 9.24
N VAL A 43 -2.17 -10.58 8.66
CA VAL A 43 -1.54 -9.25 8.67
C VAL A 43 -1.86 -8.55 7.37
N VAL A 44 -2.34 -7.31 7.47
CA VAL A 44 -2.56 -6.41 6.33
C VAL A 44 -1.64 -5.21 6.47
N VAL A 45 -0.74 -5.02 5.52
CA VAL A 45 0.18 -3.88 5.47
C VAL A 45 -0.34 -2.88 4.43
N VAL A 46 -0.70 -1.68 4.88
CA VAL A 46 -1.27 -0.62 4.03
C VAL A 46 -0.56 0.71 4.32
N PRO A 47 0.34 1.18 3.46
CA PRO A 47 0.88 2.53 3.56
C PRO A 47 -0.22 3.57 3.38
N GLU A 48 -0.14 4.68 4.12
CA GLU A 48 -1.08 5.79 3.98
C GLU A 48 -0.94 6.46 2.60
N HIS A 49 0.29 6.85 2.27
CA HIS A 49 0.69 7.42 0.99
C HIS A 49 2.23 7.36 0.86
N GLY A 50 2.75 7.69 -0.32
CA GLY A 50 4.17 7.82 -0.60
C GLY A 50 4.79 9.07 0.05
N GLY A 51 6.10 9.02 0.31
CA GLY A 51 6.84 10.11 0.94
C GLY A 51 7.21 11.28 0.01
N ALA A 52 6.81 11.26 -1.26
CA ALA A 52 7.22 12.23 -2.28
C ALA A 52 8.75 12.38 -2.43
N LEU A 53 9.50 11.28 -2.30
CA LEU A 53 10.99 11.29 -2.32
C LEU A 53 11.56 11.82 -3.63
N LYS A 54 10.88 11.55 -4.74
CA LYS A 54 11.18 12.09 -6.05
C LYS A 54 10.08 13.07 -6.42
N GLY A 55 10.46 14.32 -6.69
CA GLY A 55 9.55 15.32 -7.25
C GLY A 55 9.24 15.05 -8.72
N ASP A 56 8.30 15.83 -9.25
CA ASP A 56 7.90 15.81 -10.66
C ASP A 56 7.80 17.25 -11.21
N ARG A 57 7.18 17.40 -12.38
CA ARG A 57 7.05 18.71 -13.05
C ARG A 57 6.10 19.68 -12.34
N MET A 58 5.22 19.18 -11.46
CA MET A 58 4.21 19.98 -10.76
C MET A 58 4.59 20.26 -9.31
N GLN A 59 5.29 19.34 -8.65
CA GLN A 59 5.72 19.53 -7.25
C GLN A 59 7.12 18.98 -7.00
N ILE A 60 7.91 19.73 -6.22
CA ILE A 60 9.26 19.33 -5.81
C ILE A 60 9.22 18.17 -4.80
N SER A 61 10.36 17.51 -4.60
CA SER A 61 10.51 16.45 -3.59
C SER A 61 10.07 16.94 -2.20
N GLY A 62 9.38 16.08 -1.46
CA GLY A 62 8.86 16.34 -0.11
C GLY A 62 7.47 16.98 -0.08
N LEU A 63 7.05 17.68 -1.14
CA LEU A 63 5.70 18.27 -1.21
C LEU A 63 4.64 17.22 -1.53
N ARG A 64 3.47 17.37 -0.90
CA ARG A 64 2.32 16.46 -1.01
C ARG A 64 1.00 17.21 -1.21
N ASP A 65 1.07 18.42 -1.73
CA ASP A 65 -0.09 19.28 -1.99
C ASP A 65 -0.95 18.77 -3.14
N ILE A 66 -0.34 18.03 -4.07
CA ILE A 66 -1.06 17.33 -5.13
C ILE A 66 -0.93 15.82 -4.89
N PRO A 67 -2.04 15.07 -4.75
CA PRO A 67 -1.99 13.63 -4.51
C PRO A 67 -1.70 12.88 -5.82
N SER A 68 -0.48 13.05 -6.33
CA SER A 68 -0.05 12.53 -7.63
C SER A 68 -0.01 11.00 -7.66
N PRO A 69 -0.07 10.36 -8.84
CA PRO A 69 -0.05 8.89 -8.93
C PRO A 69 1.21 8.26 -8.32
N SER A 70 2.36 8.93 -8.32
CA SER A 70 3.59 8.43 -7.68
C SER A 70 3.54 8.47 -6.15
N ILE A 71 2.63 9.27 -5.57
CA ILE A 71 2.39 9.36 -4.13
C ILE A 71 1.28 8.38 -3.72
N THR A 72 0.21 8.25 -4.52
CA THR A 72 -0.97 7.47 -4.12
C THR A 72 -0.95 6.01 -4.59
N ASN A 73 -0.08 5.64 -5.53
CA ASN A 73 0.18 4.24 -5.86
C ASN A 73 1.11 3.62 -4.81
N VAL A 74 0.53 2.95 -3.82
CA VAL A 74 1.23 2.36 -2.68
C VAL A 74 1.20 0.83 -2.73
N PRO A 75 2.26 0.15 -2.26
CA PRO A 75 2.25 -1.30 -2.12
C PRO A 75 1.41 -1.72 -0.91
N ALA A 76 0.29 -2.40 -1.14
CA ALA A 76 -0.49 -3.05 -0.08
C ALA A 76 -0.25 -4.57 -0.12
N GLY A 77 -0.15 -5.20 1.04
CA GLY A 77 0.14 -6.64 1.15
C GLY A 77 -0.69 -7.33 2.22
N VAL A 78 -1.07 -8.58 1.97
CA VAL A 78 -1.75 -9.45 2.94
C VAL A 78 -0.90 -10.71 3.14
N LYS A 79 -0.64 -11.08 4.39
CA LYS A 79 0.03 -12.33 4.76
C LYS A 79 -0.74 -13.05 5.85
N PHE A 80 -0.95 -14.35 5.66
CA PHE A 80 -1.55 -15.24 6.64
C PHE A 80 -0.46 -16.07 7.32
N PHE A 81 -0.53 -16.18 8.65
CA PHE A 81 0.39 -16.94 9.50
C PHE A 81 -0.35 -18.04 10.24
N GLY A 82 0.35 -19.14 10.57
CA GLY A 82 -0.24 -20.27 11.29
C GLY A 82 -1.30 -21.03 10.48
N MET A 83 -1.17 -21.02 9.16
CA MET A 83 -2.01 -21.82 8.27
C MET A 83 -1.61 -23.28 8.31
N LYS A 84 -2.59 -24.18 8.21
CA LYS A 84 -2.33 -25.62 7.99
C LYS A 84 -1.88 -25.89 6.55
N ALA A 85 -2.53 -25.27 5.57
CA ALA A 85 -2.16 -25.38 4.17
C ALA A 85 -0.89 -24.56 3.86
N PRO A 86 0.15 -25.15 3.24
CA PRO A 86 1.28 -24.38 2.75
C PRO A 86 0.87 -23.50 1.56
N HIS A 87 1.48 -22.32 1.44
CA HIS A 87 1.50 -21.56 0.19
C HIS A 87 2.88 -21.74 -0.45
N GLU A 88 2.95 -22.61 -1.45
CA GLU A 88 4.17 -22.82 -2.24
C GLU A 88 4.14 -21.88 -3.45
N GLY A 89 5.11 -20.98 -3.54
CA GLY A 89 5.28 -20.11 -4.70
C GLY A 89 5.49 -18.63 -4.36
N ALA A 90 5.47 -17.82 -5.41
CA ALA A 90 5.54 -16.36 -5.30
C ALA A 90 4.20 -15.78 -4.79
N PRO A 91 4.22 -14.57 -4.21
CA PRO A 91 2.99 -13.86 -3.87
C PRO A 91 2.04 -13.75 -5.06
N ILE A 92 0.74 -13.72 -4.76
CA ILE A 92 -0.29 -13.51 -5.78
C ILE A 92 -0.40 -12.02 -6.07
N ASP A 93 -0.05 -11.61 -7.29
CA ASP A 93 -0.15 -10.22 -7.73
C ASP A 93 -1.58 -9.85 -8.15
N ILE A 94 -2.12 -8.80 -7.54
CA ILE A 94 -3.42 -8.21 -7.90
C ILE A 94 -3.14 -6.93 -8.71
N ASN A 95 -3.17 -7.03 -10.02
CA ASN A 95 -2.81 -5.95 -10.94
C ASN A 95 -4.00 -5.06 -11.36
N GLN A 96 -5.22 -5.40 -10.94
CA GLN A 96 -6.41 -4.60 -11.22
C GLN A 96 -6.47 -3.35 -10.32
N PRO A 97 -7.06 -2.22 -10.78
CA PRO A 97 -7.22 -1.02 -9.96
C PRO A 97 -7.98 -1.32 -8.67
N SER A 98 -7.32 -1.11 -7.53
CA SER A 98 -7.82 -1.52 -6.21
C SER A 98 -7.68 -0.39 -5.21
N SER A 99 -8.58 -0.36 -4.23
CA SER A 99 -8.53 0.55 -3.08
C SER A 99 -9.02 -0.19 -1.83
N TYR A 100 -9.32 0.52 -0.75
CA TYR A 100 -9.67 -0.05 0.56
C TYR A 100 -10.84 -1.05 0.53
N LEU A 101 -11.76 -0.93 -0.43
CA LEU A 101 -12.89 -1.87 -0.57
C LEU A 101 -12.42 -3.30 -0.89
N ALA A 102 -11.34 -3.47 -1.65
CA ALA A 102 -10.77 -4.79 -1.93
C ALA A 102 -10.17 -5.43 -0.68
N ILE A 103 -9.57 -4.61 0.20
CA ILE A 103 -9.05 -5.07 1.50
C ILE A 103 -10.20 -5.52 2.40
N SER A 104 -11.27 -4.72 2.48
CA SER A 104 -12.47 -5.10 3.24
C SER A 104 -13.06 -6.41 2.76
N GLU A 105 -13.16 -6.61 1.44
CA GLU A 105 -13.63 -7.86 0.86
C GLU A 105 -12.73 -9.06 1.20
N LEU A 106 -11.40 -8.90 1.15
CA LEU A 106 -10.47 -9.96 1.56
C LEU A 106 -10.63 -10.33 3.04
N VAL A 107 -10.85 -9.36 3.92
CA VAL A 107 -11.12 -9.61 5.35
C VAL A 107 -12.44 -10.36 5.52
N VAL A 108 -13.49 -9.95 4.79
CA VAL A 108 -14.79 -10.66 4.80
C VAL A 108 -14.64 -12.11 4.36
N ARG A 109 -13.85 -12.38 3.31
CA ARG A 109 -13.58 -13.75 2.83
C ARG A 109 -12.79 -14.60 3.82
N ALA A 110 -12.02 -13.98 4.71
CA ALA A 110 -11.19 -14.65 5.71
C ALA A 110 -11.89 -14.84 7.07
N VAL A 111 -13.04 -14.20 7.31
CA VAL A 111 -13.66 -14.08 8.64
C VAL A 111 -14.10 -15.41 9.24
N ASP A 112 -14.43 -16.41 8.42
CA ASP A 112 -14.84 -17.73 8.89
C ASP A 112 -13.67 -18.56 9.43
N GLY A 113 -12.44 -18.08 9.26
CA GLY A 113 -11.22 -18.68 9.80
C GLY A 113 -10.76 -19.96 9.10
N LYS A 114 -11.48 -20.44 8.08
CA LYS A 114 -11.17 -21.73 7.41
C LYS A 114 -9.83 -21.72 6.70
N LEU A 115 -9.39 -20.55 6.24
CA LEU A 115 -8.07 -20.35 5.64
C LEU A 115 -6.94 -20.85 6.55
N PHE A 116 -7.11 -20.84 7.87
CA PHE A 116 -6.08 -21.32 8.80
C PHE A 116 -6.13 -22.82 9.08
N THR A 117 -7.24 -23.50 8.79
CA THR A 117 -7.50 -24.88 9.25
C THR A 117 -7.62 -25.90 8.13
N GLU A 118 -7.95 -25.47 6.90
CA GLU A 118 -8.07 -26.36 5.77
C GLU A 118 -6.70 -26.90 5.31
N ASP A 119 -6.68 -28.13 4.79
CA ASP A 119 -5.48 -28.78 4.25
C ASP A 119 -5.00 -28.16 2.94
N SER A 120 -5.88 -27.42 2.26
CA SER A 120 -5.58 -26.73 1.01
C SER A 120 -6.38 -25.45 0.90
N VAL A 121 -5.80 -24.39 0.35
CA VAL A 121 -6.50 -23.11 0.09
C VAL A 121 -6.60 -22.87 -1.40
N ASN A 122 -7.81 -22.60 -1.90
CA ASN A 122 -8.00 -22.15 -3.27
C ASN A 122 -7.71 -20.66 -3.37
N TRP A 123 -6.43 -20.35 -3.58
CA TRP A 123 -5.91 -18.98 -3.73
C TRP A 123 -6.58 -18.18 -4.84
N ASN A 124 -6.84 -18.82 -6.00
CA ASN A 124 -7.54 -18.17 -7.11
C ASN A 124 -8.96 -17.76 -6.71
N LYS A 125 -9.69 -18.60 -5.99
CA LYS A 125 -11.03 -18.25 -5.49
C LYS A 125 -10.95 -17.08 -4.51
N LEU A 126 -9.96 -17.08 -3.61
CA LEU A 126 -9.78 -16.02 -2.62
C LEU A 126 -9.53 -14.65 -3.28
N THR A 127 -8.75 -14.59 -4.35
CA THR A 127 -8.32 -13.33 -4.98
C THR A 127 -9.10 -12.95 -6.25
N SER A 128 -9.91 -13.85 -6.81
CA SER A 128 -10.74 -13.57 -7.98
C SER A 128 -11.86 -12.56 -7.67
N ASN A 129 -12.24 -11.76 -8.68
CA ASN A 129 -13.40 -10.86 -8.61
C ASN A 129 -13.41 -9.95 -7.38
N LEU A 130 -12.24 -9.46 -6.95
CA LEU A 130 -12.18 -8.41 -5.94
C LEU A 130 -12.76 -7.11 -6.50
N PRO A 131 -13.42 -6.29 -5.68
CA PRO A 131 -13.99 -5.02 -6.13
C PRO A 131 -12.88 -4.10 -6.66
N GLN A 132 -13.08 -3.59 -7.87
CA GLN A 132 -12.18 -2.62 -8.47
C GLN A 132 -12.60 -1.20 -8.10
N THR A 133 -11.63 -0.30 -8.01
CA THR A 133 -11.88 1.12 -7.74
C THR A 133 -11.04 1.96 -8.68
N ALA A 134 -11.68 2.95 -9.33
CA ALA A 134 -10.96 3.88 -10.20
C ALA A 134 -9.91 4.66 -9.38
N PRO A 135 -8.72 4.93 -9.94
CA PRO A 135 -7.67 5.69 -9.25
C PRO A 135 -8.04 7.17 -9.21
N VAL A 136 -8.80 7.54 -8.17
CA VAL A 136 -9.18 8.90 -7.82
C VAL A 136 -8.49 9.24 -6.51
N SER A 137 -7.88 10.41 -6.44
CA SER A 137 -7.18 10.87 -5.25
C SER A 137 -7.51 12.32 -4.97
N GLU A 138 -7.83 12.64 -3.72
CA GLU A 138 -8.30 13.97 -3.32
C GLU A 138 -7.69 14.36 -1.98
N ASN A 139 -7.34 15.63 -1.85
CA ASN A 139 -7.08 16.29 -0.59
C ASN A 139 -7.86 17.63 -0.54
N ALA A 140 -7.60 18.47 0.45
CA ALA A 140 -8.35 19.72 0.64
C ALA A 140 -8.34 20.65 -0.59
N ASN A 141 -7.27 20.64 -1.39
CA ASN A 141 -7.02 21.65 -2.42
C ASN A 141 -6.79 21.06 -3.82
N ALA A 142 -6.71 19.73 -3.96
CA ALA A 142 -6.37 19.09 -5.22
C ALA A 142 -7.10 17.76 -5.41
N VAL A 143 -7.55 17.53 -6.63
CA VAL A 143 -8.11 16.23 -7.08
C VAL A 143 -7.31 15.74 -8.27
N VAL A 144 -6.92 14.47 -8.26
CA VAL A 144 -6.24 13.78 -9.36
C VAL A 144 -7.04 12.56 -9.78
N ILE A 145 -7.23 12.38 -11.09
CA ILE A 145 -7.92 11.23 -11.69
C ILE A 145 -7.13 10.67 -12.86
N GLN A 146 -7.37 9.40 -13.20
CA GLN A 146 -7.03 8.87 -14.52
C GLN A 146 -8.22 8.96 -15.46
N TYR A 147 -8.05 9.61 -16.61
CA TYR A 147 -9.07 9.71 -17.65
C TYR A 147 -8.47 9.40 -19.01
N GLN A 148 -9.05 8.43 -19.73
CA GLN A 148 -8.56 7.96 -21.03
C GLN A 148 -7.06 7.59 -21.04
N GLY A 149 -6.60 6.93 -19.96
CA GLY A 149 -5.20 6.49 -19.81
C GLY A 149 -4.20 7.61 -19.48
N LYS A 150 -4.68 8.81 -19.14
CA LYS A 150 -3.83 9.95 -18.76
C LYS A 150 -4.25 10.55 -17.41
N PRO A 151 -3.29 10.97 -16.57
CA PRO A 151 -3.60 11.69 -15.34
C PRO A 151 -4.08 13.12 -15.63
N TYR A 152 -5.11 13.55 -14.91
CA TYR A 152 -5.61 14.93 -14.88
C TYR A 152 -5.64 15.43 -13.45
N VAL A 153 -5.47 16.75 -13.27
CA VAL A 153 -5.52 17.41 -11.97
C VAL A 153 -6.46 18.60 -12.01
N ARG A 154 -7.17 18.80 -10.90
CA ARG A 154 -7.94 20.01 -10.60
C ARG A 154 -7.44 20.60 -9.30
N LEU A 155 -7.08 21.88 -9.30
CA LEU A 155 -6.58 22.59 -8.13
C LEU A 155 -7.61 23.64 -7.67
N ASN A 156 -7.85 23.71 -6.36
CA ASN A 156 -8.71 24.70 -5.69
C ASN A 156 -10.09 24.87 -6.35
N GLY A 157 -10.68 23.78 -6.87
CA GLY A 157 -11.97 23.81 -7.55
C GLY A 157 -11.99 24.49 -8.93
N GLY A 158 -10.83 24.81 -9.50
CA GLY A 158 -10.68 25.39 -10.84
C GLY A 158 -10.89 24.37 -11.97
N ASP A 159 -10.28 24.65 -13.12
CA ASP A 159 -10.37 23.80 -14.30
C ASP A 159 -9.55 22.50 -14.18
N TRP A 160 -9.98 21.47 -14.90
CA TRP A 160 -9.20 20.25 -15.09
C TRP A 160 -8.13 20.46 -16.16
N VAL A 161 -6.88 20.14 -15.82
CA VAL A 161 -5.76 20.17 -16.76
C VAL A 161 -5.04 18.83 -16.78
N PRO A 162 -4.44 18.41 -17.91
CA PRO A 162 -3.58 17.23 -17.93
C PRO A 162 -2.43 17.39 -16.94
N TYR A 163 -2.14 16.33 -16.17
CA TYR A 163 -0.99 16.33 -15.26
C TYR A 163 0.30 16.18 -16.09
N PRO A 164 1.24 17.14 -16.06
CA PRO A 164 2.50 17.06 -16.80
C PRO A 164 3.35 15.85 -16.37
N GLN A 165 3.69 14.98 -17.32
CA GLN A 165 4.54 13.80 -17.13
C GLN A 165 5.99 14.06 -17.55
#